data_AF-A0A4Y4KM70-F1
#
_entry.id   AF-A0A4Y4KM70-F1
#
_cell.length_a   1.000
_cell.length_b   1.000
_cell.length_c   1.000
_cell.angle_alpha   90.00
_cell.angle_beta   90.00
_cell.angle_gamma   90.00
#
_symmetry.space_group_name_H-M   'P 1'
#
loop_
_entity.id
_entity.type
_entity.pdbx_description
1 polymer ?
#
loop_
_entity_poly.entity_id
_entity_poly.type
_entity_poly.pdbx_seq_one_letter_code
_entity_poly.pdbx_strand_id
1 'polypeptide(L)'
;MVEGRFKQAFKAWLAEREESWRNRVEVVAMDGFTGFKTAASEELPDAAAVMDPFHVVRLASDALDRCRRRVQLAIHGHRGRRSDPLYTAQRTLHTGADLLTDRQKRVCQVLARAGQAGT
;
A
#
# COMPACT_ATOMS: atom_id res chain seq x y z
N MET A 1 -3.99 2.09 22.33
CA MET A 1 -3.74 1.31 21.09
C MET A 1 -4.34 -0.07 21.31
N VAL A 2 -5.15 -0.59 20.39
CA VAL A 2 -5.69 -1.97 20.49
C VAL A 2 -4.59 -2.93 20.07
N GLU A 3 -4.25 -3.90 20.92
CA GLU A 3 -3.22 -4.89 20.59
C GLU A 3 -3.75 -5.97 19.63
N GLY A 4 -2.93 -6.32 18.64
CA GLY A 4 -3.21 -7.40 17.70
C GLY A 4 -4.04 -7.01 16.47
N ARG A 5 -3.85 -7.75 15.37
CA ARG A 5 -4.58 -7.57 14.10
C ARG A 5 -5.70 -8.60 13.97
N PHE A 6 -6.66 -8.56 14.88
CA PHE A 6 -7.77 -9.54 14.92
C PHE A 6 -9.12 -8.83 15.08
N LYS A 7 -10.14 -9.33 14.35
CA LYS A 7 -11.50 -8.76 14.31
C LYS A 7 -12.08 -8.55 15.72
N GLN A 8 -11.95 -9.56 16.59
CA GLN A 8 -12.59 -9.56 17.90
C GLN A 8 -12.09 -8.44 18.81
N ALA A 9 -10.78 -8.18 18.83
CA ALA A 9 -10.20 -7.12 19.65
C ALA A 9 -10.69 -5.73 19.22
N PHE A 10 -10.73 -5.47 17.91
CA PHE A 10 -11.21 -4.19 17.38
C PHE A 10 -12.72 -4.01 17.57
N LYS A 11 -13.49 -5.09 17.37
CA LYS A 11 -14.94 -5.08 17.63
C LYS A 11 -15.25 -4.78 19.10
N ALA A 12 -14.60 -5.49 20.03
CA ALA A 12 -14.80 -5.27 21.47
C ALA A 12 -14.45 -3.83 21.86
N TRP A 13 -13.34 -3.31 21.35
CA TRP A 13 -12.93 -1.93 21.60
C TRP A 13 -13.93 -0.90 21.07
N LEU A 14 -14.53 -1.13 19.89
CA LEU A 14 -15.59 -0.27 19.36
C LEU A 14 -16.86 -0.36 20.22
N ALA A 15 -17.27 -1.57 20.62
CA ALA A 15 -18.46 -1.78 21.45
C ALA A 15 -18.36 -1.13 22.83
N GLU A 16 -17.14 -0.98 23.38
CA GLU A 16 -16.89 -0.26 24.63
C GLU A 16 -17.03 1.27 24.52
N ARG A 17 -17.16 1.83 23.31
CA ARG A 17 -17.35 3.27 23.13
C ARG A 17 -18.79 3.66 23.36
N GLU A 18 -19.00 4.87 23.88
CA GLU A 18 -20.34 5.45 24.00
C GLU A 18 -21.05 5.47 22.64
N GLU A 19 -22.33 5.13 22.65
CA GLU A 19 -23.16 5.10 21.44
C GLU A 19 -23.21 6.48 20.74
N SER A 20 -23.32 7.56 21.52
CA SER A 20 -23.27 8.94 21.03
C SER A 20 -21.95 9.28 20.33
N TRP A 21 -20.84 8.63 20.71
CA TRP A 21 -19.56 8.78 20.04
C TRP A 21 -19.56 7.98 18.73
N ARG A 22 -20.00 6.71 18.77
CA ARG A 22 -20.05 5.84 17.59
C ARG A 22 -20.90 6.43 16.47
N ASN A 23 -22.06 6.97 16.81
CA ASN A 23 -22.99 7.59 15.85
C ASN A 23 -22.45 8.88 15.21
N ARG A 24 -21.36 9.45 15.75
CA ARG A 24 -20.68 10.61 15.17
C ARG A 24 -19.47 10.24 14.33
N VAL A 25 -19.10 8.97 14.25
CA VAL A 25 -18.00 8.53 13.39
C VAL A 25 -18.51 8.41 11.97
N GLU A 26 -17.99 9.26 11.09
CA GLU A 26 -18.36 9.27 9.67
C GLU A 26 -17.40 8.45 8.80
N VAL A 27 -16.14 8.30 9.21
CA VAL A 27 -15.09 7.67 8.42
C VAL A 27 -14.17 6.82 9.28
N VAL A 28 -13.85 5.61 8.81
CA VAL A 28 -12.85 4.73 9.40
C VAL A 28 -11.77 4.45 8.37
N ALA A 29 -10.61 5.11 8.52
CA ALA A 29 -9.43 4.82 7.72
C ALA A 29 -8.70 3.58 8.27
N MET A 30 -8.46 2.58 7.42
CA MET A 30 -7.91 1.28 7.83
C MET A 30 -6.94 0.67 6.82
N ASP A 31 -6.19 -0.32 7.26
CA ASP A 31 -5.07 -0.94 6.53
C ASP A 31 -5.48 -1.98 5.45
N GLY A 32 -6.76 -2.05 5.12
CA GLY A 32 -7.32 -3.03 4.18
C GLY A 32 -7.53 -4.44 4.75
N PHE A 33 -7.31 -4.65 6.04
CA PHE A 33 -7.63 -5.92 6.68
C PHE A 33 -9.15 -6.16 6.74
N THR A 34 -9.61 -7.23 6.11
CA THR A 34 -11.04 -7.59 6.05
C THR A 34 -11.66 -7.70 7.44
N GLY A 35 -10.93 -8.21 8.43
CA GLY A 35 -11.44 -8.34 9.80
C GLY A 35 -11.81 -6.99 10.44
N PHE A 36 -11.04 -5.93 10.18
CA PHE A 36 -11.35 -4.59 10.67
C PHE A 36 -12.50 -3.96 9.89
N LYS A 37 -12.57 -4.18 8.57
CA LYS A 37 -13.72 -3.74 7.77
C LYS A 37 -15.01 -4.33 8.32
N THR A 38 -15.05 -5.63 8.58
CA THR A 38 -16.24 -6.28 9.11
C THR A 38 -16.61 -5.75 10.50
N ALA A 39 -15.65 -5.58 11.40
CA ALA A 39 -15.93 -5.01 12.73
C ALA A 39 -16.42 -3.55 12.66
N ALA A 40 -15.83 -2.72 11.78
CA ALA A 40 -16.30 -1.37 11.55
C ALA A 40 -17.73 -1.34 11.01
N SER A 41 -18.05 -2.16 10.00
CA SER A 41 -19.41 -2.24 9.45
C SER A 41 -20.44 -2.77 10.46
N GLU A 42 -20.03 -3.61 11.41
CA GLU A 42 -20.91 -4.12 12.46
C GLU A 42 -21.17 -3.08 13.57
N GLU A 43 -20.15 -2.33 14.00
CA GLU A 43 -20.25 -1.43 15.17
C GLU A 43 -20.45 0.05 14.81
N LEU A 44 -20.17 0.43 13.56
CA LEU A 44 -20.25 1.79 13.00
C LEU A 44 -20.93 1.71 11.60
N PRO A 45 -22.21 1.30 11.51
CA PRO A 45 -22.86 1.03 10.23
C PRO A 45 -22.96 2.24 9.31
N ASP A 46 -23.02 3.45 9.88
CA ASP A 46 -23.12 4.71 9.14
C ASP A 46 -21.75 5.26 8.71
N ALA A 47 -20.65 4.69 9.19
CA ALA A 47 -19.31 5.15 8.89
C ALA A 47 -18.78 4.54 7.57
N ALA A 48 -18.19 5.39 6.73
CA ALA A 48 -17.48 4.95 5.53
C ALA A 48 -16.13 4.32 5.89
N ALA A 49 -15.97 3.02 5.63
CA ALA A 49 -14.69 2.35 5.71
C ALA A 49 -13.82 2.66 4.48
N VAL A 50 -12.69 3.35 4.69
CA VAL A 50 -11.77 3.78 3.62
C VAL A 50 -10.38 3.18 3.81
N MET A 51 -9.65 3.04 2.71
CA MET A 51 -8.23 2.67 2.77
C MET A 51 -7.42 3.86 3.26
N ASP A 52 -6.59 3.63 4.27
CA ASP A 52 -5.66 4.65 4.76
C ASP A 52 -4.54 4.93 3.72
N PRO A 53 -4.26 6.21 3.39
CA PRO A 53 -3.25 6.57 2.39
C PRO A 53 -1.85 6.02 2.68
N PHE A 54 -1.43 5.93 3.95
CA PHE A 54 -0.11 5.38 4.30
C PHE A 54 -0.03 3.90 3.91
N HIS A 55 -1.08 3.14 4.18
CA HIS A 55 -1.18 1.74 3.74
C HIS A 55 -1.28 1.59 2.21
N VAL A 56 -2.01 2.47 1.51
CA VAL A 56 -2.10 2.45 0.04
C VAL A 56 -0.74 2.70 -0.60
N VAL A 57 -0.03 3.74 -0.16
CA VAL A 57 1.31 4.07 -0.68
C VAL A 57 2.27 2.91 -0.42
N ARG A 58 2.25 2.33 0.79
CA ARG A 58 3.09 1.18 1.11
C ARG A 58 2.81 -0.02 0.20
N LEU A 59 1.55 -0.35 -0.06
CA LEU A 59 1.17 -1.44 -0.96
C LEU A 59 1.63 -1.19 -2.40
N ALA A 60 1.49 0.04 -2.89
CA ALA A 60 1.97 0.43 -4.21
C ALA A 60 3.51 0.33 -4.31
N SER A 61 4.22 0.82 -3.29
CA SER A 61 5.68 0.69 -3.18
C SER A 61 6.13 -0.77 -3.17
N ASP A 62 5.48 -1.65 -2.41
CA ASP A 62 5.80 -3.07 -2.35
C ASP A 62 5.58 -3.76 -3.70
N ALA A 63 4.50 -3.40 -4.41
CA ALA A 63 4.22 -3.91 -5.76
C ALA A 63 5.30 -3.46 -6.77
N LEU A 64 5.69 -2.19 -6.74
CA LEU A 64 6.77 -1.66 -7.57
C LEU A 64 8.10 -2.38 -7.30
N ASP A 65 8.45 -2.60 -6.03
CA ASP A 65 9.68 -3.29 -5.67
C ASP A 65 9.67 -4.77 -6.09
N ARG A 66 8.52 -5.46 -6.03
CA ARG A 66 8.37 -6.81 -6.57
C ARG A 66 8.58 -6.83 -8.10
N CYS A 67 7.94 -5.91 -8.82
CA CYS A 67 8.08 -5.82 -10.28
C CYS A 67 9.53 -5.54 -10.67
N ARG A 68 10.16 -4.55 -10.03
CA ARG A 68 11.57 -4.20 -10.22
C ARG A 68 12.50 -5.37 -9.97
N ARG A 69 12.32 -6.12 -8.86
CA ARG A 69 13.12 -7.31 -8.55
C ARG A 69 12.94 -8.42 -9.58
N ARG A 70 11.72 -8.64 -10.07
CA ARG A 70 11.42 -9.63 -11.12
C ARG A 70 12.12 -9.28 -12.43
N VAL A 71 11.97 -8.04 -12.90
CA VAL A 71 12.63 -7.57 -14.14
C VAL A 71 14.15 -7.61 -14.00
N GLN A 72 14.69 -7.20 -12.86
CA GLN A 72 16.13 -7.29 -12.57
C GLN A 72 16.65 -8.73 -12.69
N LEU A 73 15.94 -9.70 -12.09
CA LEU A 73 16.30 -11.12 -12.17
C LEU A 73 16.22 -11.63 -13.61
N ALA A 74 15.19 -11.25 -14.36
CA ALA A 74 15.02 -11.66 -15.75
C ALA A 74 16.12 -11.12 -16.68
N ILE A 75 16.58 -9.88 -16.47
CA ILE A 75 17.61 -9.26 -17.31
C ILE A 75 19.02 -9.71 -16.93
N HIS A 76 19.31 -9.83 -15.62
CA HIS A 76 20.67 -10.01 -15.14
C HIS A 76 20.96 -11.40 -14.55
N GLY A 77 19.95 -12.24 -14.35
CA GLY A 77 20.09 -13.56 -13.73
C GLY A 77 20.40 -13.50 -12.22
N HIS A 78 20.41 -12.33 -11.60
CA HIS A 78 20.65 -12.16 -10.18
C HIS A 78 19.83 -11.02 -9.56
N ARG A 79 19.76 -11.01 -8.22
CA ARG A 79 19.20 -9.89 -7.46
C ARG A 79 20.04 -8.63 -7.66
N GLY A 80 19.40 -7.46 -7.61
CA GLY A 80 20.05 -6.17 -7.90
C GLY A 80 21.26 -5.86 -7.01
N ARG A 81 22.31 -5.35 -7.65
CA ARG A 81 23.60 -4.89 -7.13
C ARG A 81 23.74 -3.39 -7.36
N ARG A 82 24.67 -2.74 -6.65
CA ARG A 82 24.91 -1.28 -6.74
C ARG A 82 25.17 -0.77 -8.17
N SER A 83 25.76 -1.59 -9.04
CA SER A 83 26.02 -1.24 -10.44
C SER A 83 24.81 -1.37 -11.36
N ASP A 84 23.72 -2.00 -10.90
CA ASP A 84 22.60 -2.34 -11.76
C ASP A 84 21.67 -1.13 -11.94
N PRO A 85 21.28 -0.78 -13.17
CA PRO A 85 20.42 0.38 -13.43
C PRO A 85 19.10 0.36 -12.64
N LEU A 86 18.43 -0.80 -12.53
CA LEU A 86 17.17 -0.89 -11.78
C LEU A 86 17.37 -0.95 -10.26
N TYR A 87 18.57 -1.26 -9.78
CA TYR A 87 18.89 -1.13 -8.36
C TYR A 87 19.06 0.36 -7.99
N THR A 88 19.81 1.10 -8.80
CA THR A 88 20.04 2.55 -8.57
C THR A 88 18.78 3.39 -8.76
N ALA A 89 17.87 2.97 -9.64
CA ALA A 89 16.61 3.67 -9.91
C ALA A 89 15.54 3.50 -8.82
N GLN A 90 15.78 2.76 -7.74
CA GLN A 90 14.76 2.48 -6.71
C GLN A 90 14.09 3.76 -6.16
N ARG A 91 14.88 4.78 -5.82
CA ARG A 91 14.36 6.07 -5.33
C ARG A 91 13.49 6.77 -6.36
N THR A 92 13.90 6.75 -7.62
CA THR A 92 13.14 7.33 -8.73
C THR A 92 11.75 6.70 -8.86
N LEU A 93 11.63 5.39 -8.63
CA LEU A 93 10.36 4.67 -8.73
C LEU A 93 9.39 4.99 -7.59
N HIS A 94 9.90 5.38 -6.42
CA HIS A 94 9.10 5.78 -5.26
C HIS A 94 8.85 7.29 -5.21
N THR A 95 9.34 8.04 -6.19
CA THR A 95 9.14 9.50 -6.25
C THR A 95 7.89 9.81 -7.07
N GLY A 96 7.04 10.70 -6.55
CA GLY A 96 5.81 11.13 -7.23
C GLY A 96 6.11 11.68 -8.63
N ALA A 97 5.24 11.38 -9.60
CA ALA A 97 5.49 11.66 -11.01
C ALA A 97 5.76 13.13 -11.32
N ASP A 98 5.14 14.04 -10.56
CA ASP A 98 5.30 15.50 -10.71
C ASP A 98 6.66 16.00 -10.23
N LEU A 99 7.34 15.22 -9.38
CA LEU A 99 8.67 15.53 -8.86
C LEU A 99 9.80 14.93 -9.71
N LEU A 100 9.45 14.16 -10.76
CA LEU A 100 10.42 13.52 -11.62
C LEU A 100 10.85 14.45 -12.77
N THR A 101 12.15 14.50 -13.02
CA THR A 101 12.70 15.02 -14.27
C THR A 101 12.28 14.13 -15.46
N ASP A 102 12.31 14.67 -16.68
CA ASP A 102 11.97 13.89 -17.88
C ASP A 102 12.85 12.66 -18.07
N ARG A 103 14.13 12.76 -17.68
CA ARG A 103 15.06 11.62 -17.67
C ARG A 103 14.57 10.51 -16.73
N GLN A 104 14.13 10.88 -15.53
CA GLN A 104 13.62 9.93 -14.55
C GLN A 104 12.29 9.31 -14.98
N LYS A 105 11.38 10.09 -15.59
CA LYS A 105 10.12 9.58 -16.16
C LYS A 105 10.37 8.50 -17.20
N ARG A 106 11.37 8.68 -18.08
CA ARG A 106 11.78 7.66 -19.07
C ARG A 106 12.25 6.36 -18.41
N VAL A 107 13.00 6.43 -17.32
CA VAL A 107 13.44 5.24 -16.56
C VAL A 107 12.24 4.46 -16.00
N CYS A 108 11.24 5.16 -15.45
CA CYS A 108 10.01 4.52 -14.95
C CYS A 108 9.22 3.83 -16.08
N GLN A 109 9.13 4.45 -17.26
CA GLN A 109 8.41 3.88 -18.41
C GLN A 109 9.03 2.57 -18.92
N VAL A 110 10.36 2.45 -18.90
CA VAL A 110 11.06 1.20 -19.28
C VAL A 110 10.65 0.05 -18.38
N LEU A 111 10.56 0.30 -17.06
CA LEU A 111 10.11 -0.70 -16.10
C LEU A 111 8.64 -1.07 -16.28
N ALA A 112 7.77 -0.10 -16.57
CA ALA A 112 6.36 -0.37 -16.84
C ALA A 112 6.18 -1.32 -18.04
N ARG A 113 6.93 -1.11 -19.13
CA ARG A 113 6.91 -1.97 -20.32
C ARG A 113 7.47 -3.37 -20.04
N ALA A 114 8.59 -3.46 -19.33
CA ALA A 114 9.17 -4.75 -18.93
C ALA A 114 8.25 -5.55 -17.98
N GLY A 115 7.44 -4.85 -17.18
CA GLY A 115 6.45 -5.47 -16.30
C GLY A 115 5.30 -6.16 -17.04
N GLN A 116 4.88 -5.62 -18.18
CA GLN A 116 3.77 -6.12 -19.03
C GLN A 116 4.18 -7.30 -19.92
N ALA A 117 5.44 -7.38 -20.33
CA ALA A 117 5.95 -8.42 -21.23
C ALA A 117 6.18 -9.80 -20.56
N GLY A 118 5.92 -9.92 -19.25
CA GLY A 118 6.16 -11.14 -18.48
C GLY A 118 4.90 -11.70 -17.82
N THR A 119 3.78 -11.66 -18.53
CA THR A 119 2.52 -12.38 -18.22
C THR A 119 2.34 -13.46 -19.28
#